data_AF-A0A843D2B0-F1
#
_entry.id   AF-A0A843D2B0-F1
#
_cell.length_a   1.000
_cell.length_b   1.000
_cell.length_c   1.000
_cell.angle_alpha   90.00
_cell.angle_beta   90.00
_cell.angle_gamma   90.00
#
_symmetry.space_group_name_H-M   'P 1'
#
loop_
_entity.id
_entity.type
_entity.pdbx_description
1 polymer ?
#
loop_
_entity_poly.entity_id
_entity_poly.type
_entity_poly.pdbx_seq_one_letter_code
_entity_poly.pdbx_strand_id
1 'polypeptide(L)'
;GVDTVLTMCAGCGSTLKNDYDTPFRVADITEFLVETGFEEPAKVPGTYTYHDPCHLLRGQHIKEQPRVLLRSVSETFVELAPRCCGAGGGVKSGKPEEAARIGAVRAEMVKETKADYIVTVCPFCEFHLHQVTGLPVKNMASLLLEGYQRKDSA
;
A
#
# COMPACT_ATOMS: atom_id res chain seq x y z
N GLY A 1 -16.62 -16.16 -18.62
CA GLY A 1 -16.88 -14.88 -17.92
C GLY A 1 -15.56 -14.34 -17.43
N VAL A 2 -15.56 -13.38 -16.51
CA VAL A 2 -14.37 -12.98 -15.75
C VAL A 2 -14.33 -13.82 -14.47
N ASP A 3 -13.21 -14.47 -14.19
CA ASP A 3 -13.08 -15.34 -12.99
C ASP A 3 -12.55 -14.57 -11.78
N THR A 4 -11.71 -13.55 -12.00
CA THR A 4 -11.09 -12.76 -10.92
C THR A 4 -10.93 -11.29 -11.31
N VAL A 5 -11.25 -10.40 -10.37
CA VAL A 5 -11.01 -8.96 -10.44
C VAL A 5 -9.93 -8.61 -9.43
N LEU A 6 -8.80 -8.10 -9.95
CA LEU A 6 -7.69 -7.62 -9.13
C LEU A 6 -7.89 -6.15 -8.74
N THR A 7 -7.54 -5.82 -7.50
CA THR A 7 -7.60 -4.47 -6.99
C THR A 7 -6.23 -4.02 -6.51
N MET A 8 -5.89 -2.77 -6.78
CA MET A 8 -4.69 -2.08 -6.29
C MET A 8 -5.05 -0.91 -5.35
N CYS A 9 -6.26 -0.99 -4.80
CA CYS A 9 -6.83 -0.04 -3.86
C CYS A 9 -7.48 -0.82 -2.73
N ALA A 10 -6.89 -0.75 -1.55
CA ALA A 10 -7.40 -1.39 -0.35
C ALA A 10 -8.89 -1.07 -0.06
N GLY A 11 -9.32 0.17 -0.37
CA GLY A 11 -10.70 0.59 -0.21
C GLY A 11 -11.64 -0.13 -1.17
N CYS A 12 -11.35 -0.08 -2.47
CA CYS A 12 -12.16 -0.75 -3.49
C CYS A 12 -12.20 -2.26 -3.27
N GLY A 13 -11.05 -2.88 -2.96
CA GLY A 13 -10.97 -4.31 -2.67
C GLY A 13 -11.84 -4.72 -1.49
N SER A 14 -11.78 -3.98 -0.37
CA SER A 14 -12.61 -4.26 0.80
C SER A 14 -14.10 -4.10 0.49
N THR A 15 -14.48 -3.04 -0.23
CA THR A 15 -15.90 -2.81 -0.59
C THR A 15 -16.41 -3.90 -1.52
N LEU A 16 -15.69 -4.23 -2.58
CA LEU A 16 -16.13 -5.26 -3.53
C LEU A 16 -16.19 -6.66 -2.89
N LYS A 17 -15.32 -6.96 -1.93
CA LYS A 17 -15.33 -8.24 -1.20
C LYS A 17 -16.47 -8.35 -0.18
N ASN A 18 -16.74 -7.27 0.55
CA ASN A 18 -17.56 -7.34 1.76
C ASN A 18 -18.95 -6.72 1.60
N ASP A 19 -19.12 -5.78 0.67
CA ASP A 19 -20.33 -4.96 0.55
C ASP A 19 -21.16 -5.31 -0.71
N TYR A 20 -20.61 -6.12 -1.62
CA TYR A 20 -21.27 -6.53 -2.87
C TYR A 20 -21.26 -8.05 -3.04
N ASP A 21 -22.38 -8.59 -3.55
CA ASP A 21 -22.42 -9.95 -4.07
C ASP A 21 -21.84 -9.95 -5.50
N THR A 22 -20.65 -10.53 -5.66
CA THR A 22 -19.90 -10.50 -6.91
C THR A 22 -19.83 -11.90 -7.53
N PRO A 23 -20.08 -12.07 -8.84
CA PRO A 23 -20.02 -13.37 -9.51
C PRO A 23 -18.58 -13.81 -9.84
N PHE A 24 -17.58 -13.10 -9.34
CA PHE A 24 -16.16 -13.31 -9.59
C PHE A 24 -15.39 -13.17 -8.29
N ARG A 25 -14.22 -13.78 -8.20
CA ARG A 25 -13.32 -13.57 -7.07
C ARG A 25 -12.77 -12.14 -7.10
N VAL A 26 -12.80 -11.44 -5.98
CA VAL A 26 -12.08 -10.16 -5.81
C VAL A 26 -10.79 -10.45 -5.06
N ALA A 27 -9.66 -9.97 -5.57
CA ALA A 27 -8.37 -10.10 -4.89
C ALA A 27 -7.59 -8.78 -4.87
N ASP A 28 -6.87 -8.51 -3.78
CA ASP A 28 -5.82 -7.49 -3.77
C ASP A 28 -4.61 -7.99 -4.57
N ILE A 29 -3.94 -7.08 -5.28
CA ILE A 29 -2.79 -7.43 -6.11
C ILE A 29 -1.67 -8.11 -5.29
N THR A 30 -1.51 -7.73 -4.02
CA THR A 30 -0.44 -8.29 -3.18
C THR A 30 -0.70 -9.72 -2.78
N GLU A 31 -1.94 -10.04 -2.39
CA GLU A 31 -2.29 -11.43 -2.08
C GLU A 31 -2.26 -12.31 -3.33
N PHE A 32 -2.74 -11.79 -4.46
CA PHE A 32 -2.80 -12.55 -5.69
C PHE A 32 -1.42 -12.92 -6.21
N LEU A 33 -0.48 -11.97 -6.23
CA LEU A 33 0.90 -12.23 -6.67
C LEU A 33 1.63 -13.22 -5.75
N VAL A 34 1.39 -13.16 -4.45
CA VAL A 34 2.00 -14.11 -3.50
C VAL A 34 1.39 -15.50 -3.63
N GLU A 35 0.07 -15.60 -3.81
CA GLU A 35 -0.63 -16.88 -3.98
C GLU A 35 -0.25 -17.58 -5.29
N THR A 36 -0.19 -16.83 -6.39
CA THR A 36 0.09 -17.38 -7.73
C THR A 36 1.57 -17.53 -8.03
N GLY A 37 2.42 -16.92 -7.21
CA GLY A 37 3.84 -16.77 -7.47
C GLY A 37 4.12 -15.58 -8.38
N PHE A 38 5.25 -14.93 -8.13
CA PHE A 38 5.73 -13.81 -8.92
C PHE A 38 7.21 -14.02 -9.22
N GLU A 39 7.68 -13.47 -10.34
CA GLU A 39 9.10 -13.46 -10.65
C GLU A 39 9.81 -12.44 -9.76
N GLU A 40 10.95 -12.79 -9.15
CA GLU A 40 11.64 -11.81 -8.31
C GLU A 40 12.19 -10.64 -9.16
N PRO A 41 11.83 -9.37 -8.85
CA PRO A 41 12.36 -8.20 -9.53
C PRO A 41 13.78 -7.87 -9.06
N ALA A 42 14.47 -6.96 -9.76
CA ALA A 42 15.72 -6.41 -9.25
C ALA A 42 15.45 -5.49 -8.03
N LYS A 43 16.42 -5.43 -7.11
CA LYS A 43 16.36 -4.53 -5.94
C LYS A 43 16.39 -3.08 -6.37
N VAL A 44 15.39 -2.29 -5.99
CA VAL A 44 15.33 -0.83 -6.16
C VAL A 44 16.03 -0.15 -4.96
N PRO A 45 16.96 0.79 -5.18
CA PRO A 45 17.81 1.32 -4.13
C PRO A 45 16.99 2.24 -3.20
N GLY A 46 17.47 2.39 -1.97
CA GLY A 46 16.84 3.22 -0.95
C GLY A 46 16.19 2.44 0.19
N THR A 47 15.76 3.20 1.20
CA THR A 47 15.10 2.70 2.40
C THR A 47 13.60 2.90 2.29
N TYR A 48 12.85 1.81 2.35
CA TYR A 48 11.40 1.81 2.19
C TYR A 48 10.74 1.49 3.52
N THR A 49 9.60 2.15 3.79
CA THR A 49 8.69 1.73 4.86
C THR A 49 7.31 1.44 4.30
N TYR A 50 6.51 0.64 5.01
CA TYR A 50 5.18 0.24 4.56
C TYR A 50 4.09 0.91 5.39
N HIS A 51 3.13 1.56 4.73
CA HIS A 51 1.88 1.94 5.35
C HIS A 51 0.81 0.91 5.04
N ASP A 52 0.42 0.13 6.06
CA ASP A 52 -0.76 -0.74 6.02
C ASP A 52 -2.05 0.09 5.86
N PRO A 53 -2.74 0.01 4.71
CA PRO A 53 -4.08 0.57 4.60
C PRO A 53 -5.02 -0.18 5.55
N CYS A 54 -5.84 0.55 6.31
CA CYS A 54 -6.76 -0.08 7.26
C CYS A 54 -7.76 -1.05 6.59
N HIS A 55 -8.25 -0.73 5.39
CA HIS A 55 -9.16 -1.61 4.66
C HIS A 55 -8.48 -2.88 4.13
N LEU A 56 -7.16 -2.88 3.96
CA LEU A 56 -6.42 -4.09 3.60
C LEU A 56 -6.16 -4.94 4.86
N LEU A 57 -5.50 -4.34 5.85
CA LEU A 57 -5.07 -5.05 7.06
C LEU A 57 -6.25 -5.52 7.91
N ARG A 58 -7.25 -4.65 8.14
CA ARG A 58 -8.39 -4.94 9.02
C ARG A 58 -9.61 -5.41 8.24
N GLY A 59 -9.86 -4.84 7.06
CA GLY A 59 -11.04 -5.14 6.26
C GLY A 59 -10.92 -6.40 5.42
N GLN A 60 -9.71 -6.76 5.00
CA GLN A 60 -9.45 -7.95 4.17
C GLN A 60 -8.52 -8.97 4.84
N HIS A 61 -7.99 -8.66 6.04
CA HIS A 61 -7.06 -9.52 6.79
C HIS A 61 -5.77 -9.88 6.04
N ILE A 62 -5.34 -9.01 5.11
CA ILE A 62 -4.10 -9.17 4.34
C ILE A 62 -3.00 -8.36 5.02
N LYS A 63 -1.94 -9.05 5.45
CA LYS A 63 -0.85 -8.44 6.23
C LYS A 63 0.53 -8.82 5.70
N GLU A 64 0.80 -10.11 5.55
CA GLU A 64 2.16 -10.57 5.22
C GLU A 64 2.47 -10.45 3.72
N GLN A 65 1.47 -10.54 2.86
CA GLN A 65 1.65 -10.56 1.40
C GLN A 65 2.29 -9.26 0.87
N PRO A 66 1.87 -8.05 1.28
CA PRO A 66 2.59 -6.83 0.94
C PRO A 66 4.04 -6.81 1.41
N ARG A 67 4.35 -7.44 2.56
CA ARG A 67 5.71 -7.47 3.13
C ARG A 67 6.62 -8.42 2.35
N VAL A 68 6.08 -9.56 1.89
CA VAL A 68 6.78 -10.48 0.98
C VAL A 68 7.21 -9.74 -0.29
N LEU A 69 6.27 -9.05 -0.94
CA LEU A 69 6.55 -8.29 -2.16
C LEU A 69 7.49 -7.11 -1.91
N LEU A 70 7.31 -6.38 -0.80
CA LEU A 70 8.20 -5.26 -0.50
C LEU A 70 9.64 -5.74 -0.29
N ARG A 71 9.85 -6.81 0.49
CA ARG A 71 11.17 -7.40 0.71
C ARG A 71 11.82 -7.90 -0.57
N SER A 72 11.05 -8.39 -1.54
CA SER A 72 11.61 -8.88 -2.81
C SER A 72 12.17 -7.75 -3.67
N VAL A 73 11.54 -6.57 -3.66
CA VAL A 73 11.92 -5.44 -4.53
C VAL A 73 12.73 -4.33 -3.85
N SER A 74 12.62 -4.14 -2.54
CA SER A 74 13.34 -3.06 -1.84
C SER A 74 14.79 -3.45 -1.51
N GLU A 75 15.74 -2.54 -1.69
CA GLU A 75 17.09 -2.67 -1.14
C GLU A 75 17.07 -2.78 0.40
N THR A 76 16.40 -1.84 1.07
CA THR A 76 16.19 -1.89 2.53
C THR A 76 14.71 -1.68 2.87
N PHE A 77 14.16 -2.53 3.74
CA PHE A 77 12.79 -2.39 4.27
C PHE A 77 12.79 -2.23 5.79
N VAL A 78 12.16 -1.16 6.28
CA VAL A 78 11.94 -0.86 7.70
C VAL A 78 10.44 -0.86 8.01
N GLU A 79 10.05 -1.65 9.00
CA GLU A 79 8.65 -1.80 9.42
C GLU A 79 8.12 -0.52 10.07
N LEU A 80 6.84 -0.22 9.84
CA LEU A 80 6.15 0.91 10.44
C LEU A 80 4.85 0.43 11.10
N ALA A 81 4.72 0.69 12.40
CA ALA A 81 3.60 0.19 13.18
C ALA A 81 2.23 0.58 12.56
N PRO A 82 1.25 -0.32 12.49
CA PRO A 82 -0.03 -0.05 11.83
C PRO A 82 -0.83 1.08 12.50
N ARG A 83 -1.16 2.13 11.74
CA ARG A 83 -2.04 3.23 12.17
C ARG A 83 -2.74 3.85 10.97
N CYS A 84 -3.98 4.31 11.15
CA CYS A 84 -4.74 5.01 10.11
C CYS A 84 -3.99 6.30 9.67
N CYS A 85 -4.02 6.61 8.37
CA CYS A 85 -3.46 7.86 7.85
C CYS A 85 -4.38 9.07 8.05
N GLY A 86 -5.68 8.87 8.31
CA GLY A 86 -6.67 9.93 8.48
C GLY A 86 -7.52 10.24 7.23
N ALA A 87 -7.23 9.62 6.09
CA ALA A 87 -7.89 9.97 4.83
C ALA A 87 -9.28 9.37 4.62
N GLY A 88 -9.50 8.15 5.13
CA GLY A 88 -10.67 7.32 4.82
C GLY A 88 -11.96 7.78 5.51
N GLY A 89 -13.06 7.05 5.27
CA GLY A 89 -14.36 7.28 5.94
C GLY A 89 -14.97 8.65 5.67
N GLY A 90 -14.59 9.32 4.57
CA GLY A 90 -15.03 10.68 4.25
C GLY A 90 -14.38 11.77 5.13
N VAL A 91 -13.49 11.42 6.06
CA VAL A 91 -12.90 12.37 7.02
C VAL A 91 -12.08 13.44 6.29
N LYS A 92 -11.29 13.06 5.29
CA LYS A 92 -10.51 14.04 4.52
C LYS A 92 -11.36 15.11 3.84
N SER A 93 -12.51 14.73 3.31
CA SER A 93 -13.42 15.64 2.60
C SER A 93 -14.32 16.41 3.56
N GLY A 94 -14.85 15.76 4.60
CA GLY A 94 -15.82 16.36 5.52
C GLY A 94 -15.20 17.06 6.74
N LYS A 95 -13.98 16.67 7.14
CA LYS A 95 -13.25 17.18 8.31
C LYS A 95 -11.73 17.25 8.02
N PRO A 96 -11.30 18.08 7.06
CA PRO A 96 -9.90 18.13 6.60
C PRO A 96 -8.89 18.44 7.72
N GLU A 97 -9.26 19.28 8.70
CA GLU A 97 -8.40 19.59 9.85
C GLU A 97 -8.13 18.36 10.72
N GLU A 98 -9.15 17.51 10.94
CA GLU A 98 -8.98 16.28 11.71
C GLU A 98 -8.16 15.25 10.94
N ALA A 99 -8.39 15.12 9.63
CA ALA A 99 -7.54 14.29 8.77
C ALA A 99 -6.08 14.73 8.85
N ALA A 100 -5.81 16.04 8.79
CA ALA A 100 -4.47 16.60 8.92
C ALA A 100 -3.87 16.32 10.31
N ARG A 101 -4.64 16.42 11.40
CA ARG A 101 -4.20 16.10 12.76
C ARG A 101 -3.77 14.63 12.90
N ILE A 102 -4.57 13.72 12.37
CA ILE A 102 -4.25 12.28 12.35
C ILE A 102 -3.01 12.02 11.47
N GLY A 103 -2.96 12.67 10.30
CA GLY A 103 -1.84 12.59 9.38
C GLY A 103 -0.52 13.12 9.96
N ALA A 104 -0.56 14.17 10.78
CA ALA A 104 0.62 14.71 11.46
C ALA A 104 1.24 13.69 12.42
N VAL A 105 0.42 12.97 13.20
CA VAL A 105 0.91 11.86 14.03
C VAL A 105 1.54 10.78 13.15
N ARG A 106 0.95 10.49 11.99
CA ARG A 106 1.51 9.52 11.06
C ARG A 106 2.85 10.00 10.47
N ALA A 107 3.01 11.28 10.20
CA ALA A 107 4.24 11.87 9.71
C ALA A 107 5.41 11.71 10.69
N GLU A 108 5.18 11.95 11.99
CA GLU A 108 6.21 11.73 13.01
C GLU A 108 6.64 10.26 13.09
N MET A 109 5.68 9.32 13.08
CA MET A 109 6.03 7.88 13.06
C MET A 109 6.84 7.49 11.83
N VAL A 110 6.53 8.05 10.66
CA VAL A 110 7.30 7.79 9.44
C VAL A 110 8.71 8.35 9.55
N LYS A 111 8.89 9.56 10.09
CA LYS A 111 10.22 10.15 10.31
C LYS A 111 11.11 9.29 11.18
N GLU A 112 10.55 8.65 12.21
CA GLU A 112 11.29 7.73 13.10
C GLU A 112 11.88 6.53 12.35
N THR A 113 11.25 6.09 11.25
CA THR A 113 11.76 4.97 10.43
C THR A 113 13.00 5.34 9.62
N LYS A 114 13.26 6.63 9.41
CA LYS A 114 14.31 7.16 8.51
C LYS A 114 14.21 6.62 7.07
N ALA A 115 13.02 6.20 6.64
CA ALA A 115 12.80 5.74 5.27
C ALA A 115 12.79 6.91 4.28
N ASP A 116 13.34 6.66 3.10
CA ASP A 116 13.33 7.58 1.96
C ASP A 116 11.97 7.56 1.24
N TYR A 117 11.29 6.42 1.27
CA TYR A 117 10.04 6.16 0.56
C TYR A 117 8.99 5.51 1.45
N ILE A 118 7.73 5.89 1.26
CA ILE A 118 6.58 5.18 1.83
C ILE A 118 5.96 4.31 0.73
N VAL A 119 5.67 3.05 1.03
CA VAL A 119 4.96 2.14 0.13
C VAL A 119 3.59 1.81 0.70
N THR A 120 2.57 1.75 -0.16
CA THR A 120 1.22 1.34 0.21
C THR A 120 0.47 0.75 -1.00
N VAL A 121 -0.78 0.32 -0.81
CA VAL A 121 -1.65 -0.20 -1.89
C VAL A 121 -3.02 0.48 -1.89
N CYS A 122 -3.03 1.75 -1.52
CA CYS A 122 -4.25 2.54 -1.41
C CYS A 122 -3.99 3.96 -1.93
N PRO A 123 -4.51 4.33 -3.10
CA PRO A 123 -4.33 5.66 -3.68
C PRO A 123 -4.78 6.80 -2.75
N PHE A 124 -5.81 6.58 -1.93
CA PHE A 124 -6.23 7.55 -0.90
C PHE A 124 -5.16 7.77 0.18
N CYS A 125 -4.51 6.69 0.60
CA CYS A 125 -3.38 6.78 1.53
C CYS A 125 -2.18 7.43 0.84
N GLU A 126 -1.88 7.09 -0.41
CA GLU A 126 -0.78 7.70 -1.19
C GLU A 126 -0.90 9.21 -1.21
N PHE A 127 -2.04 9.72 -1.68
CA PHE A 127 -2.27 11.16 -1.79
C PHE A 127 -2.18 11.86 -0.44
N HIS A 128 -2.75 11.28 0.62
CA HIS A 128 -2.75 11.92 1.92
C HIS A 128 -1.39 11.87 2.63
N LEU A 129 -0.72 10.72 2.59
CA LEU A 129 0.60 10.55 3.19
C LEU A 129 1.62 11.45 2.51
N HIS A 130 1.57 11.57 1.19
CA HIS A 130 2.45 12.48 0.47
C HIS A 130 2.28 13.92 0.98
N GLN A 131 1.04 14.38 1.13
CA GLN A 131 0.73 15.72 1.64
C GLN A 131 1.21 15.96 3.08
N VAL A 132 1.03 15.00 3.99
CA VAL A 132 1.33 15.23 5.42
C VAL A 132 2.77 14.89 5.81
N THR A 133 3.46 14.06 5.03
CA THR A 133 4.85 13.65 5.31
C THR A 133 5.88 14.40 4.48
N GLY A 134 5.51 14.86 3.28
CA GLY A 134 6.45 15.41 2.29
C GLY A 134 7.36 14.36 1.65
N LEU A 135 7.31 13.09 2.08
CA LEU A 135 8.08 12.02 1.47
C LEU A 135 7.40 11.53 0.18
N PRO A 136 8.18 11.03 -0.79
CA PRO A 136 7.63 10.30 -1.92
C PRO A 136 6.88 9.05 -1.46
N VAL A 137 5.67 8.86 -1.99
CA VAL A 137 4.84 7.68 -1.70
C VAL A 137 4.64 6.89 -2.99
N LYS A 138 4.88 5.58 -2.94
CA LYS A 138 4.73 4.67 -4.08
C LYS A 138 3.61 3.67 -3.81
N ASN A 139 2.80 3.40 -4.83
CA ASN A 139 2.00 2.17 -4.85
C ASN A 139 2.94 0.96 -4.99
N MET A 140 2.60 -0.17 -4.36
CA MET A 140 3.35 -1.43 -4.50
C MET A 140 3.54 -1.82 -5.97
N ALA A 141 2.50 -1.68 -6.80
CA ALA A 141 2.57 -2.03 -8.21
C ALA A 141 3.61 -1.19 -8.96
N SER A 142 3.73 0.10 -8.65
CA SER A 142 4.72 0.99 -9.26
C SER A 142 6.15 0.64 -8.84
N LEU A 143 6.35 0.26 -7.58
CA LEU A 143 7.68 -0.16 -7.10
C LEU A 143 8.10 -1.49 -7.72
N LEU A 144 7.18 -2.45 -7.82
CA LEU A 144 7.42 -3.72 -8.51
C LEU A 144 7.77 -3.50 -9.98
N LEU A 145 7.03 -2.64 -10.69
CA LEU A 145 7.31 -2.29 -12.08
C LEU A 145 8.72 -1.72 -12.24
N GLU A 146 9.14 -0.80 -11.37
CA GLU A 146 10.51 -0.25 -11.38
C GLU A 146 11.56 -1.33 -11.19
N GLY A 147 11.32 -2.28 -10.26
CA GLY A 147 12.20 -3.42 -10.06
C GLY A 147 12.31 -4.34 -11.27
N TYR A 148 11.21 -4.61 -11.98
CA TYR A 148 11.22 -5.40 -13.23
C TYR A 148 11.94 -4.66 -14.36
N GLN A 149 11.65 -3.38 -14.57
CA GLN A 149 12.32 -2.57 -15.60
C GLN A 149 13.84 -2.52 -15.39
N ARG A 150 14.30 -2.46 -14.13
CA ARG A 150 15.72 -2.55 -13.80
C ARG A 150 16.32 -3.91 -14.08
N LYS A 151 15.57 -4.99 -13.85
CA LYS A 151 15.99 -6.36 -14.17
C LYS A 151 16.16 -6.55 -15.67
N ASP A 152 15.19 -6.08 -16.46
CA ASP A 152 15.19 -6.21 -17.92
C ASP A 152 16.28 -5.37 -18.61
N SER A 153 16.78 -4.34 -17.91
CA SER A 153 17.84 -3.46 -18.40
C SER A 153 19.26 -3.87 -17.97
N ALA A 154 19.40 -4.92 -17.16
CA ALA A 154 20.67 -5.43 -16.63
C ALA A 154 21.22 -6.58 -17.47
#